data_AF-A0A0S8KVV2-F1
#
_entry.id   AF-A0A0S8KVV2-F1
#
_cell.length_a   1.000
_cell.length_b   1.000
_cell.length_c   1.000
_cell.angle_alpha   90.00
_cell.angle_beta   90.00
_cell.angle_gamma   90.00
#
_symmetry.space_group_name_H-M   'P 1'
#
loop_
_entity.id
_entity.type
_entity.pdbx_description
1 polymer ?
#
loop_
_entity_poly.entity_id
_entity_poly.type
_entity_poly.pdbx_seq_one_letter_code
_entity_poly.pdbx_strand_id
1 'polypeptide(L)' 'EVNKPFKYRGWKLYQLSYDERMGKWSRVSVIEAVRDPWLPVVYTGIFLLLAGALYLFWIGQDIKE' A
#
# COMPACT_ATOMS: atom_id res chain seq x y z
N GLU A 1 3.70 15.57 -11.11
CA GLU A 1 3.66 14.50 -10.10
C GLU A 1 3.04 13.28 -10.75
N VAL A 2 3.79 12.19 -10.90
CA VAL A 2 3.38 11.01 -11.66
C VAL A 2 2.87 9.96 -10.67
N ASN A 3 1.82 9.22 -11.04
CA ASN A 3 1.36 8.02 -10.33
C ASN A 3 0.65 8.21 -8.98
N LYS A 4 -0.13 9.30 -8.79
CA LYS A 4 -1.05 9.42 -7.66
C LYS A 4 -2.41 8.79 -7.99
N PRO A 5 -2.75 7.61 -7.43
CA PRO A 5 -4.08 7.05 -7.61
C PRO A 5 -5.14 7.87 -6.87
N PHE A 6 -6.31 8.00 -7.48
CA PHE A 6 -7.48 8.55 -6.80
C PHE A 6 -8.02 7.51 -5.81
N LYS A 7 -8.27 7.91 -4.56
CA LYS A 7 -8.72 6.99 -3.52
C LYS A 7 -10.18 7.23 -3.19
N TYR A 8 -11.01 6.19 -3.25
CA TYR A 8 -12.43 6.27 -2.89
C TYR A 8 -12.93 4.96 -2.29
N ARG A 9 -13.49 5.00 -1.06
CA ARG A 9 -14.09 3.84 -0.37
C ARG A 9 -13.24 2.55 -0.41
N GLY A 10 -11.92 2.69 -0.18
CA GLY A 10 -10.98 1.56 -0.20
C GLY A 10 -10.46 1.15 -1.58
N TRP A 11 -10.94 1.79 -2.65
CA TRP A 11 -10.42 1.63 -3.99
C TRP A 11 -9.31 2.64 -4.27
N LYS A 12 -8.30 2.20 -5.01
CA LYS A 12 -7.28 3.04 -5.66
C LYS A 12 -7.53 2.98 -7.16
N LEU A 13 -7.79 4.12 -7.77
CA LEU A 13 -8.01 4.24 -9.20
C LEU A 13 -6.74 4.78 -9.85
N TYR A 14 -6.15 4.00 -10.74
CA TYR A 14 -4.95 4.35 -11.50
C TYR A 14 -5.34 4.61 -12.95
N GLN A 15 -4.95 5.75 -13.51
CA GLN A 15 -5.03 5.94 -14.95
C GLN A 15 -3.90 5.13 -15.59
N LEU A 16 -4.27 4.06 -16.29
CA LEU A 16 -3.33 3.11 -16.87
C LEU A 16 -2.88 3.57 -18.27
N SER A 17 -3.83 4.05 -19.07
CA SER A 17 -3.57 4.40 -20.47
C SER A 17 -4.59 5.42 -21.01
N TYR A 18 -4.28 5.95 -22.18
CA TYR A 18 -5.11 6.84 -23.00
C TYR A 18 -4.68 6.66 -24.47
N ASP A 19 -5.40 7.26 -25.43
CA ASP A 19 -4.95 7.26 -26.82
C ASP A 19 -3.68 8.11 -26.97
N GLU A 20 -2.54 7.45 -27.04
CA GLU A 20 -1.23 8.09 -27.12
C GLU A 20 -1.08 8.98 -28.37
N ARG A 21 -1.74 8.63 -29.49
CA ARG A 21 -1.66 9.43 -30.73
C ARG A 21 -2.33 10.78 -30.57
N MET A 22 -3.38 10.85 -29.76
CA MET A 22 -4.09 12.07 -29.44
C MET A 22 -3.48 12.81 -28.24
N GLY A 23 -2.61 12.15 -27.47
CA GLY A 23 -1.99 12.75 -26.30
C GLY A 23 -3.04 13.19 -25.27
N LYS A 24 -2.88 14.42 -24.77
CA LYS A 24 -3.84 15.08 -23.85
C LYS A 24 -5.24 15.29 -24.44
N TRP A 25 -5.41 15.15 -25.75
CA TRP A 25 -6.70 15.29 -26.43
C TRP A 25 -7.44 13.97 -26.61
N SER A 26 -6.90 12.88 -26.07
CA SER A 26 -7.59 11.59 -26.07
C SER A 26 -8.99 11.72 -25.46
N ARG A 27 -9.98 11.22 -26.18
CA ARG A 27 -11.38 11.14 -25.69
C ARG A 27 -11.62 9.87 -24.87
N VAL A 28 -10.63 9.01 -24.75
CA VAL A 28 -10.69 7.71 -24.08
C VAL A 28 -9.59 7.61 -23.02
N SER A 29 -9.91 7.03 -21.87
CA SER A 29 -8.93 6.69 -20.84
C SER A 29 -9.27 5.33 -20.24
N VAL A 30 -8.22 4.56 -19.95
CA VAL A 30 -8.31 3.27 -19.28
C VAL A 30 -7.93 3.48 -17.81
N ILE A 31 -8.86 3.14 -16.92
CA ILE A 31 -8.68 3.28 -15.47
C ILE A 31 -8.68 1.89 -14.86
N GLU A 32 -7.64 1.58 -14.08
CA GLU A 32 -7.56 0.39 -13.26
C GLU A 32 -8.07 0.70 -11.84
N ALA A 33 -9.01 -0.10 -11.35
CA ALA A 33 -9.55 0.00 -10.01
C ALA A 33 -9.02 -1.16 -9.14
N VAL A 34 -8.15 -0.84 -8.19
CA VAL A 34 -7.55 -1.82 -7.28
C VAL A 34 -8.13 -1.67 -5.89
N ARG A 35 -8.57 -2.77 -5.28
CA ARG A 35 -8.99 -2.83 -3.88
C ARG A 35 -8.35 -4.02 -3.19
N ASP A 36 -7.63 -3.74 -2.11
CA ASP A 36 -7.02 -4.75 -1.25
C ASP A 36 -7.55 -4.58 0.18
N PRO A 37 -8.50 -5.43 0.61
CA PRO A 37 -9.04 -5.41 1.97
C PRO A 37 -8.13 -6.09 3.00
N TRP A 38 -7.11 -6.84 2.58
CA TRP A 38 -6.23 -7.62 3.45
C TRP A 38 -5.01 -6.83 3.91
N LEU A 39 -4.68 -5.74 3.23
CA LEU A 39 -3.56 -4.86 3.59
C LEU A 39 -3.52 -4.47 5.08
N PRO A 40 -4.65 -4.12 5.74
CA PRO A 40 -4.65 -3.87 7.18
C PRO A 40 -4.24 -5.09 8.02
N VAL A 41 -4.70 -6.29 7.66
CA VAL A 41 -4.40 -7.55 8.35
C VAL A 41 -2.91 -7.88 8.24
N VAL A 42 -2.33 -7.71 7.04
CA VAL A 42 -0.89 -7.88 6.82
C VAL A 42 -0.08 -6.92 7.68
N TYR A 43 -0.49 -5.65 7.75
CA TYR A 43 0.18 -4.67 8.59
C TYR A 43 0.08 -5.02 10.07
N THR A 44 -1.06 -5.54 10.55
CA THR A 44 -1.18 -6.06 11.92
C THR A 44 -0.14 -7.15 12.20
N GLY A 45 0.06 -8.11 11.28
CA GLY A 45 1.08 -9.14 11.42
C GLY A 45 2.51 -8.60 11.51
N ILE A 46 2.85 -7.62 10.67
CA ILE A 46 4.17 -6.96 10.69
C ILE A 46 4.40 -6.27 12.04
N PHE A 47 3.41 -5.54 12.56
CA PHE A 47 3.52 -4.88 13.85
C PHE A 47 3.64 -5.87 15.02
N LEU A 48 2.96 -7.01 14.96
CA LEU A 48 3.10 -8.08 15.95
C LEU A 48 4.52 -8.66 15.96
N LEU A 49 5.11 -8.89 14.78
CA LEU A 49 6.50 -9.36 14.68
C LEU A 49 7.49 -8.33 15.25
N LEU A 50 7.32 -7.05 14.94
CA LEU A 50 8.13 -5.98 15.50
C LEU A 50 7.99 -5.90 17.03
N ALA A 51 6.76 -5.98 17.54
CA ALA A 51 6.50 -5.99 18.97
C ALA A 51 7.15 -7.20 19.66
N GLY A 52 7.05 -8.39 19.07
CA GLY A 52 7.71 -9.59 19.57
C GLY A 52 9.23 -9.46 19.60
N ALA A 53 9.83 -8.91 18.54
CA ALA A 53 11.26 -8.65 18.50
C ALA A 53 11.70 -7.67 19.61
N LEU A 54 11.00 -6.54 19.75
CA LEU A 54 11.28 -5.55 20.80
C LEU A 54 11.10 -6.13 22.20
N TYR A 55 10.08 -6.97 22.40
CA TYR A 55 9.83 -7.66 23.66
C TYR A 55 10.97 -8.61 24.04
N LEU A 56 11.48 -9.40 23.07
CA LEU A 56 12.63 -10.28 23.28
C LEU A 56 13.90 -9.50 23.62
N PHE A 57 14.15 -8.37 22.94
CA PHE A 57 15.27 -7.50 23.28
C PHE A 57 15.15 -6.95 24.70
N TRP A 58 13.95 -6.58 25.14
CA TRP A 58 13.73 -6.04 26.48
C TRP A 58 13.96 -7.08 27.58
N ILE A 59 13.42 -8.30 27.44
CA ILE A 59 13.62 -9.38 28.42
C ILE A 59 15.05 -9.92 28.40
N GLY A 60 15.65 -10.02 27.22
CA GLY A 60 17.04 -10.47 27.08
C GLY A 60 18.04 -9.56 27.80
N GLN A 61 17.70 -8.30 28.08
CA GLN A 61 18.54 -7.38 28.86
C GLN A 61 18.55 -7.67 30.37
N ASP A 62 17.51 -8.33 30.91
CA ASP A 62 17.45 -8.70 32.33
C ASP A 62 18.17 -10.01 32.65
N ILE A 63 18.55 -10.79 31.62
CA ILE A 63 19.45 -11.93 31.76
C ILE A 63 20.89 -11.39 31.78
N LYS A 64 21.27 -10.79 32.91
CA LYS A 64 22.69 -10.59 33.25
C LYS A 64 23.16 -11.85 33.99
N GLU A 65 24.27 -12.44 33.54
CA GLU A 65 25.06 -13.38 34.36
C GLU A 65 25.51 -12.72 35.66
#